data_AF-A0A920A9F4-F1
#
_entry.id   AF-A0A920A9F4-F1
#
_cell.length_a   1.000
_cell.length_b   1.000
_cell.length_c   1.000
_cell.angle_alpha   90.00
_cell.angle_beta   90.00
_cell.angle_gamma   90.00
#
_symmetry.space_group_name_H-M   'P 1'
#
loop_
_entity.id
_entity.type
_entity.pdbx_description
1 polymer ?
#
loop_
_entity_poly.entity_id
_entity_poly.type
_entity_poly.pdbx_seq_one_letter_code
_entity_poly.pdbx_strand_id
1 'polypeptide(L)'
;MSWAPLRTVLLVLLSFCLFSENEGYAKNDNVNIFYLDHGPKEGTPVLMIQGLGAQLTYWPDELISLLQQNGYRPIVFDNRDAGLSDNFDEKGRPPLYGITLSSI
;
A
#
# COMPACT_ATOMS: atom_id res chain seq x y z
N MET A 1 -40.77 14.84 -15.49
CA MET A 1 -39.43 15.10 -14.94
C MET A 1 -38.70 13.78 -14.84
N SER A 2 -37.65 13.56 -15.64
CA SER A 2 -36.87 12.30 -15.55
C SER A 2 -35.90 12.38 -14.37
N TRP A 3 -35.81 11.31 -13.59
CA TRP A 3 -34.93 11.22 -12.41
C TRP A 3 -33.53 10.72 -12.79
N ALA A 4 -33.29 10.52 -14.11
CA ALA A 4 -32.05 10.06 -14.68
C ALA A 4 -30.82 10.91 -14.28
N PRO A 5 -30.83 12.26 -14.34
CA PRO A 5 -29.65 13.04 -14.00
C PRO A 5 -29.30 12.94 -12.51
N LEU A 6 -30.31 12.91 -11.63
CA LEU A 6 -30.09 12.79 -10.18
C LEU A 6 -29.50 11.41 -9.81
N ARG A 7 -29.97 10.34 -10.46
CA ARG A 7 -29.46 8.98 -10.26
C ARG A 7 -28.04 8.81 -10.78
N THR A 8 -27.71 9.40 -11.94
CA THR A 8 -26.34 9.35 -12.48
C THR A 8 -25.38 10.14 -11.58
N VAL A 9 -25.77 11.33 -11.11
CA VAL A 9 -24.97 12.12 -10.16
C VAL A 9 -24.76 11.35 -8.85
N LEU A 10 -25.80 10.69 -8.33
CA LEU A 10 -25.69 9.87 -7.12
C LEU A 10 -24.73 8.70 -7.32
N LEU A 11 -24.81 7.98 -8.44
CA LEU A 11 -23.90 6.86 -8.75
C LEU A 11 -22.45 7.34 -8.90
N VAL A 12 -22.22 8.48 -9.55
CA VAL A 12 -20.88 9.08 -9.69
C VAL A 12 -20.32 9.48 -8.32
N LEU A 13 -21.12 10.15 -7.48
CA LEU A 13 -20.71 10.54 -6.13
C LEU A 13 -20.44 9.33 -5.23
N LEU A 14 -21.25 8.27 -5.35
CA LEU A 14 -21.03 7.01 -4.64
C LEU A 14 -19.72 6.33 -5.09
N SER A 15 -19.40 6.39 -6.39
CA SER A 15 -18.13 5.87 -6.92
C SER A 15 -16.91 6.61 -6.34
N PHE A 16 -16.98 7.92 -6.12
CA PHE A 16 -15.89 8.67 -5.46
C PHE A 16 -15.73 8.33 -3.97
N CYS A 17 -16.80 7.92 -3.29
CA CYS A 17 -16.71 7.43 -1.90
C CYS A 17 -16.07 6.04 -1.78
N LEU A 18 -16.01 5.26 -2.87
CA LEU A 18 -15.45 3.90 -2.87
C LEU A 18 -13.93 3.87 -3.12
N PHE A 19 -13.36 4.89 -3.77
CA PHE A 19 -11.92 4.99 -4.03
C PHE A 19 -11.30 6.11 -3.19
N SER A 20 -10.87 5.77 -1.97
CA SER A 20 -10.15 6.68 -1.07
C SER A 20 -8.73 6.16 -0.86
N GLU A 21 -7.96 6.08 -1.93
CA GLU A 21 -6.52 5.80 -1.82
C GLU A 21 -5.84 6.96 -1.09
N ASN A 22 -5.03 6.66 -0.08
CA ASN A 22 -4.22 7.63 0.64
C ASN A 22 -2.76 7.20 0.62
N GLU A 23 -1.87 8.15 0.43
CA GLU A 23 -0.44 7.96 0.55
C GLU A 23 0.12 8.76 1.72
N GLY A 24 1.24 8.31 2.28
CA GLY A 24 1.86 9.01 3.40
C GLY A 24 3.15 8.36 3.87
N TYR A 25 3.67 8.88 4.98
CA TYR A 25 4.86 8.37 5.64
C TYR A 25 4.54 7.96 7.07
N ALA A 26 4.90 6.72 7.41
CA ALA A 26 4.96 6.27 8.79
C ALA A 26 6.38 6.52 9.32
N LYS A 27 6.48 7.16 10.49
CA LYS A 27 7.77 7.48 11.12
C LYS A 27 8.10 6.47 12.21
N ASN A 28 9.27 5.85 12.11
CA ASN A 28 9.87 5.03 13.15
C ASN A 28 11.25 5.60 13.51
N ASP A 29 11.34 6.31 14.64
CA ASP A 29 12.52 7.10 15.02
C ASP A 29 13.00 8.04 13.91
N ASN A 30 14.13 7.72 13.30
CA ASN A 30 14.79 8.48 12.24
C ASN A 30 14.58 7.86 10.85
N VAL A 31 13.62 6.94 10.71
CA VAL A 31 13.30 6.26 9.45
C VAL A 31 11.87 6.61 9.06
N ASN A 32 11.71 7.15 7.85
CA ASN A 32 10.42 7.35 7.19
C ASN A 32 10.13 6.18 6.26
N ILE A 33 8.94 5.61 6.38
CA ILE A 33 8.45 4.50 5.57
C ILE A 33 7.27 5.00 4.74
N PHE A 34 7.42 5.01 3.42
CA PHE A 34 6.35 5.39 2.51
C PHE A 34 5.33 4.27 2.38
N TYR A 35 4.04 4.61 2.39
CA TYR A 35 2.95 3.65 2.25
C TYR A 35 1.83 4.15 1.36
N LEU A 36 1.11 3.21 0.75
CA LEU A 36 -0.20 3.40 0.12
C LEU A 36 -1.26 2.62 0.89
N ASP A 37 -2.34 3.31 1.22
CA ASP A 37 -3.55 2.76 1.80
C ASP A 37 -4.64 2.78 0.73
N HIS A 38 -4.98 1.61 0.21
CA HIS A 38 -5.94 1.49 -0.88
C HIS A 38 -7.40 1.65 -0.43
N GLY A 39 -7.68 1.82 0.87
CA GLY A 39 -9.05 1.89 1.38
C GLY A 39 -9.87 0.61 1.08
N PRO A 40 -11.20 0.62 1.26
CA PRO A 40 -12.00 1.66 1.91
C PRO A 40 -11.70 1.76 3.42
N LYS A 41 -11.87 2.95 4.04
CA LYS A 41 -11.52 3.19 5.45
C LYS A 41 -12.21 2.25 6.45
N GLU A 42 -13.43 1.84 6.13
CA GLU A 42 -14.25 0.92 6.93
C GLU A 42 -13.90 -0.56 6.71
N GLY A 43 -13.03 -0.86 5.74
CA GLY A 43 -12.56 -2.21 5.49
C GLY A 43 -11.63 -2.73 6.59
N THR A 44 -11.57 -4.04 6.77
CA THR A 44 -10.64 -4.67 7.72
C THR A 44 -9.21 -4.47 7.24
N PRO A 45 -8.32 -3.79 8.00
CA PRO A 45 -6.98 -3.46 7.52
C PRO A 45 -6.12 -4.72 7.34
N VAL A 46 -5.43 -4.79 6.20
CA VAL A 46 -4.46 -5.83 5.87
C VAL A 46 -3.15 -5.17 5.45
N LEU A 47 -2.14 -5.27 6.30
CA LEU A 47 -0.80 -4.80 5.98
C LEU A 47 -0.07 -5.85 5.13
N MET A 48 0.37 -5.46 3.94
CA MET A 48 1.03 -6.34 2.98
C MET A 48 2.53 -6.04 2.97
N ILE A 49 3.32 -7.06 3.27
CA ILE A 49 4.79 -6.96 3.38
C ILE A 49 5.42 -7.62 2.15
N GLN A 50 6.20 -6.83 1.41
CA GLN A 50 6.93 -7.32 0.24
C GLN A 50 8.15 -8.16 0.64
N GLY A 51 8.57 -9.04 -0.27
CA GLY A 51 9.79 -9.82 -0.14
C GLY A 51 11.07 -8.98 -0.28
N LEU A 52 12.23 -9.64 -0.14
CA LEU A 52 13.55 -9.01 -0.22
C LEU A 52 13.72 -8.15 -1.48
N GLY A 53 14.02 -6.86 -1.30
CA GLY A 53 14.33 -5.93 -2.39
C GLY A 53 13.16 -5.51 -3.27
N ALA A 54 11.93 -5.95 -2.96
CA ALA A 54 10.73 -5.54 -3.69
C ALA A 54 10.17 -4.22 -3.16
N GLN A 55 9.57 -3.46 -4.09
CA GLN A 55 8.91 -2.18 -3.83
C GLN A 55 7.39 -2.40 -3.72
N LEU A 56 6.66 -1.48 -3.08
CA LEU A 56 5.20 -1.59 -2.93
C LEU A 56 4.45 -1.70 -4.26
N THR A 57 5.06 -1.23 -5.35
CA THR A 57 4.49 -1.25 -6.71
C THR A 57 4.43 -2.64 -7.33
N TYR A 58 5.02 -3.67 -6.69
CA TYR A 58 5.05 -5.03 -7.22
C TYR A 58 3.78 -5.83 -6.91
N TRP A 59 2.85 -5.29 -6.11
CA TRP A 59 1.56 -5.93 -5.87
C TRP A 59 0.69 -5.81 -7.14
N PRO A 60 0.14 -6.92 -7.67
CA PRO A 60 -0.78 -6.86 -8.80
C PRO A 60 -2.06 -6.10 -8.41
N ASP A 61 -2.53 -5.21 -9.28
CA ASP A 61 -3.76 -4.44 -9.08
C ASP A 61 -4.98 -5.35 -8.86
N GLU A 62 -4.98 -6.54 -9.48
CA GLU A 62 -6.04 -7.53 -9.30
C GLU A 62 -6.09 -8.08 -7.86
N LEU A 63 -4.94 -8.22 -7.19
CA LEU A 63 -4.88 -8.67 -5.79
C LEU A 63 -5.41 -7.60 -4.85
N ILE A 64 -5.01 -6.33 -5.06
CA ILE A 64 -5.52 -5.20 -4.30
C ILE A 64 -7.04 -5.09 -4.46
N SER A 65 -7.52 -5.15 -5.71
CA SER A 65 -8.94 -5.11 -6.04
C SER A 65 -9.72 -6.27 -5.41
N LEU A 66 -9.16 -7.49 -5.44
CA LEU A 66 -9.78 -8.66 -4.82
C LEU A 66 -9.96 -8.48 -3.31
N LEU A 67 -8.95 -7.95 -2.61
CA LEU A 67 -9.03 -7.68 -1.18
C LEU A 67 -10.09 -6.61 -0.86
N GLN A 68 -10.10 -5.50 -1.61
CA GLN A 68 -11.10 -4.44 -1.46
C GLN A 68 -12.54 -4.98 -1.65
N GLN A 69 -12.77 -5.78 -2.68
CA GLN A 69 -14.08 -6.38 -2.97
C GLN A 69 -14.56 -7.34 -1.87
N ASN A 70 -13.65 -7.91 -1.08
CA ASN A 70 -13.96 -8.78 0.05
C ASN A 70 -14.02 -8.02 1.40
N GLY A 71 -14.09 -6.69 1.37
CA GLY A 71 -14.23 -5.86 2.58
C GLY A 71 -12.94 -5.67 3.38
N TYR A 72 -11.78 -5.96 2.76
CA TYR A 72 -10.48 -5.64 3.34
C TYR A 72 -10.01 -4.26 2.88
N ARG A 73 -9.11 -3.67 3.65
CA ARG A 73 -8.40 -2.43 3.38
C ARG A 73 -6.91 -2.73 3.21
N PRO A 74 -6.43 -2.94 1.97
CA PRO A 74 -5.02 -3.23 1.71
C PRO A 74 -4.15 -2.00 2.00
N ILE A 75 -3.09 -2.21 2.78
CA ILE A 75 -2.07 -1.20 3.05
C ILE A 75 -0.73 -1.81 2.63
N VAL A 76 -0.07 -1.20 1.66
CA VAL A 76 1.22 -1.63 1.11
C VAL A 76 2.27 -0.57 1.45
N PHE A 77 3.53 -0.95 1.60
CA PHE A 77 4.59 -0.02 1.93
C PHE A 77 5.92 -0.40 1.27
N ASP A 78 6.78 0.59 1.13
CA ASP A 78 8.15 0.40 0.66
C ASP A 78 9.04 -0.06 1.82
N ASN A 79 9.72 -1.19 1.67
CA ASN A 79 10.74 -1.63 2.62
C ASN A 79 11.80 -0.54 2.84
N ARG A 80 12.49 -0.55 4.00
CA ARG A 80 13.69 0.28 4.20
C ARG A 80 14.67 0.00 3.05
N ASP A 81 15.25 1.06 2.48
CA ASP A 81 16.16 0.99 1.32
C ASP A 81 15.46 0.67 -0.02
N ALA A 82 14.14 0.86 -0.13
CA ALA A 82 13.38 0.69 -1.37
C ALA A 82 12.44 1.87 -1.64
N GLY A 83 12.19 2.15 -2.92
CA GLY A 83 11.18 3.11 -3.37
C GLY A 83 11.32 4.51 -2.76
N LEU A 84 10.23 4.99 -2.15
CA LEU A 84 10.14 6.31 -1.52
C LEU A 84 10.43 6.27 0.00
N SER A 85 10.67 5.10 0.58
CA SER A 85 11.13 5.00 1.97
C SER A 85 12.58 5.49 2.10
N ASP A 86 12.96 5.87 3.32
CA ASP A 86 14.34 6.28 3.60
C ASP A 86 15.33 5.17 3.17
N ASN A 87 16.41 5.62 2.55
CA ASN A 87 17.49 4.80 2.02
C ASN A 87 18.80 5.14 2.75
N PHE A 88 19.63 4.13 2.97
CA PHE A 88 20.92 4.23 3.67
C PHE A 88 22.09 3.76 2.80
N ASP A 89 22.07 4.04 1.50
CA ASP A 89 23.07 3.62 0.52
C ASP A 89 24.49 4.04 0.95
N GLU A 90 24.65 5.13 1.70
CA GLU A 90 25.94 5.56 2.25
C GLU A 90 26.57 4.57 3.24
N LYS A 91 25.78 3.68 3.85
CA LYS A 91 26.25 2.64 4.77
C LYS A 91 26.62 1.33 4.06
N GLY A 92 26.36 1.24 2.76
CA GLY A 92 26.55 0.04 1.95
C GLY A 92 25.51 -1.05 2.24
N ARG A 93 25.37 -1.98 1.30
CA ARG A 93 24.45 -3.11 1.43
C ARG A 93 25.14 -4.27 2.16
N PRO A 94 24.50 -4.91 3.15
CA PRO A 94 25.05 -6.11 3.75
C PRO A 94 25.19 -7.22 2.69
N PRO A 95 26.24 -8.05 2.76
CA PRO A 95 26.43 -9.14 1.81
C PRO A 95 25.27 -10.14 1.91
N LEU A 96 24.72 -10.54 0.77
CA LEU A 96 23.56 -11.45 0.70
C LEU A 96 23.82 -12.80 1.40
N TYR A 97 25.07 -13.25 1.46
CA TYR A 97 25.48 -14.47 2.18
C TYR A 97 25.28 -14.42 3.70
N GLY A 98 25.14 -13.23 4.30
CA GLY A 98 24.91 -13.08 5.75
C GLY A 98 23.46 -13.31 6.19
N ILE A 99 22.51 -13.33 5.25
CA ILE A 99 21.07 -13.42 5.52
C ILE A 99 20.61 -14.89 5.67
N THR A 100 21.37 -15.85 5.12
CA THR A 100 21.01 -17.27 5.08
C THR A 100 21.62 -18.12 6.20
N LEU A 101 22.68 -17.66 6.88
CA LEU A 101 23.44 -18.49 7.84
C LEU A 101 23.31 -18.06 9.31
N SER A 102 22.67 -16.93 9.61
CA SER A 102 22.50 -16.43 10.99
C SER A 102 21.12 -16.75 11.60
N SER A 103 20.27 -17.45 10.85
CA SER A 103 18.85 -17.67 11.17
C SER A 103 18.49 -19.17 11.33
N ILE A 104 19.49 -20.05 11.49
CA ILE A 104 19.32 -21.49 11.72
C ILE A 104 20.16 -21.93 12.92
#